data_AF-A0AAV5M3N1-F1
#
_entry.id   AF-A0AAV5M3N1-F1
#
_cell.length_a   1.000
_cell.length_b   1.000
_cell.length_c   1.000
_cell.angle_alpha   90.00
_cell.angle_beta   90.00
_cell.angle_gamma   90.00
#
_symmetry.space_group_name_H-M   'P 1'
#
loop_
_entity.id
_entity.type
_entity.pdbx_description
1 polymer ?
#
loop_
_entity_poly.entity_id
_entity_poly.type
_entity_poly.pdbx_seq_one_letter_code
_entity_poly.pdbx_strand_id
1 'polypeptide(L)'
;MENKKKKDVIRLERESVIPILKPKLIMTLANLIEHSSDRAEFLKFCKRVEYTVRAWYLLQFEDLMQLYSLFDPVHGAQKLQQQNLSLAEVDSLEQNFLTYLLQVMEKSNFKITTNDEIEVARSGQYLLNLPIMVDESKLDKKLLKSYFEKHPHDGLPDFADKYIIFRRGIGIDKTTDYFFMEKVDVIIARLWRFLLRKTG
;
A
#
# COMPACT_ATOMS: atom_id res chain seq x y z
N MET A 1 -28.33 -13.99 -23.51
CA MET A 1 -28.32 -14.11 -22.03
C MET A 1 -26.91 -14.20 -21.41
N GLU A 2 -25.81 -14.23 -22.18
CA GLU A 2 -24.44 -14.37 -21.64
C GLU A 2 -23.78 -13.07 -21.11
N ASN A 3 -24.28 -11.89 -21.47
CA ASN A 3 -23.61 -10.62 -21.10
C ASN A 3 -23.92 -10.08 -19.70
N LYS A 4 -24.86 -10.67 -18.95
CA LYS A 4 -25.19 -10.21 -17.58
C LYS A 4 -24.27 -10.77 -16.49
N LYS A 5 -23.71 -11.97 -16.67
CA LYS A 5 -22.88 -12.62 -15.62
C LYS A 5 -21.48 -12.03 -15.44
N LYS A 6 -20.99 -11.23 -16.38
CA LYS A 6 -19.68 -10.55 -16.25
C LYS A 6 -19.72 -9.32 -15.34
N LYS A 7 -20.90 -8.80 -14.97
CA LYS A 7 -21.05 -7.60 -14.14
C LYS A 7 -20.99 -7.86 -12.63
N ASP A 8 -21.09 -9.10 -12.18
CA ASP A 8 -21.12 -9.40 -10.74
C ASP A 8 -19.72 -9.61 -10.12
N VAL A 9 -18.66 -9.65 -10.94
CA VAL A 9 -17.32 -10.03 -10.48
C VAL A 9 -16.28 -9.04 -10.99
N ILE A 10 -15.77 -8.19 -10.09
CA ILE A 10 -14.58 -7.36 -10.34
C ILE A 10 -13.35 -8.27 -10.34
N ARG A 11 -12.59 -8.25 -11.45
CA ARG A 11 -11.26 -8.86 -11.48
C ARG A 11 -10.28 -7.91 -10.80
N LEU A 12 -9.93 -8.22 -9.56
CA LEU A 12 -8.94 -7.46 -8.80
C LEU A 12 -7.53 -7.73 -9.33
N GLU A 13 -6.70 -6.69 -9.36
CA GLU A 13 -5.30 -6.78 -9.73
C GLU A 13 -4.53 -7.70 -8.78
N ARG A 14 -3.58 -8.46 -9.32
CA ARG A 14 -2.82 -9.48 -8.60
C ARG A 14 -1.60 -8.87 -7.93
N GLU A 15 -1.35 -9.25 -6.68
CA GLU A 15 -0.15 -8.84 -5.94
C GLU A 15 0.96 -9.89 -6.04
N SER A 16 2.20 -9.44 -6.14
CA SER A 16 3.41 -10.24 -5.93
C SER A 16 3.77 -10.24 -4.44
N VAL A 17 3.17 -11.12 -3.65
CA VAL A 17 3.54 -11.32 -2.24
C VAL A 17 4.47 -12.52 -2.12
N ILE A 18 5.44 -12.45 -1.22
CA ILE A 18 6.19 -13.62 -0.76
C ILE A 18 5.42 -14.20 0.44
N PRO A 19 4.68 -15.32 0.30
CA PRO A 19 3.84 -15.89 1.37
C PRO A 19 4.67 -16.66 2.42
N ILE A 20 5.92 -16.24 2.63
CA ILE A 20 6.86 -16.90 3.53
C ILE A 20 7.00 -16.03 4.77
N LEU A 21 6.75 -16.61 5.93
CA LEU A 21 7.01 -15.96 7.20
C LEU A 21 8.47 -15.51 7.26
N LYS A 22 8.69 -14.23 7.57
CA LYS A 22 10.03 -13.64 7.66
C LYS A 22 11.03 -14.47 8.47
N PRO A 23 10.69 -15.04 9.66
CA PRO A 23 11.61 -15.91 10.40
C PRO A 23 12.00 -17.18 9.62
N LYS A 24 11.06 -17.76 8.87
CA LYS A 24 11.31 -18.95 8.03
C LYS A 24 12.25 -18.62 6.88
N LEU A 25 12.05 -17.47 6.22
CA LEU A 25 12.95 -16.99 5.17
C LEU A 25 14.38 -16.78 5.72
N ILE A 26 14.51 -16.03 6.81
CA ILE A 26 15.81 -15.75 7.43
C ILE A 26 16.51 -17.03 7.86
N MET A 27 15.80 -17.96 8.51
CA MET A 27 16.40 -19.22 8.97
C MET A 27 16.83 -20.10 7.79
N THR A 28 16.01 -20.17 6.74
CA THR A 28 16.35 -20.96 5.54
C THR A 28 17.60 -20.42 4.88
N LEU A 29 17.70 -19.10 4.69
CA LEU A 29 18.90 -18.46 4.12
C LEU A 29 20.13 -18.64 5.02
N ALA A 30 19.96 -18.47 6.34
CA ALA A 30 21.05 -18.63 7.31
C ALA A 30 21.60 -20.07 7.35
N ASN A 31 20.76 -21.08 7.10
CA ASN A 31 21.17 -22.48 7.08
C ASN A 31 21.90 -22.89 5.80
N LEU A 32 21.84 -22.08 4.73
CA LEU A 32 22.60 -22.29 3.50
C LEU A 32 24.05 -21.80 3.61
N ILE A 33 24.38 -21.06 4.68
CA ILE A 33 25.73 -20.52 4.92
C ILE A 33 26.54 -21.57 5.68
N GLU A 34 27.65 -22.03 5.11
CA GLU A 34 28.47 -23.12 5.65
C GLU A 34 29.27 -22.69 6.90
N HIS A 35 29.83 -21.48 6.89
CA HIS A 35 30.64 -20.98 8.00
C HIS A 35 29.77 -20.38 9.12
N SER A 36 30.05 -20.80 10.36
CA SER A 36 29.30 -20.35 11.54
C SER A 36 29.50 -18.87 11.86
N SER A 37 30.66 -18.30 11.53
CA SER A 37 30.96 -16.86 11.62
C SER A 37 30.01 -16.05 10.73
N ASP A 38 29.93 -16.45 9.46
CA ASP A 38 29.19 -15.72 8.42
C ASP A 38 27.69 -15.83 8.66
N ARG A 39 27.23 -16.99 9.18
CA ARG A 39 25.86 -17.16 9.65
C ARG A 39 25.50 -16.19 10.77
N ALA A 40 26.39 -15.97 11.73
CA ALA A 40 26.17 -15.02 12.82
C ALA A 40 26.15 -13.57 12.31
N GLU A 41 27.02 -13.22 11.36
CA GLU A 41 27.01 -11.90 10.72
C GLU A 41 25.74 -11.65 9.89
N PHE A 42 25.31 -12.64 9.11
CA PHE A 42 24.06 -12.56 8.35
C PHE A 42 22.84 -12.32 9.25
N LEU A 43 22.76 -13.01 10.39
CA LEU A 43 21.67 -12.78 11.36
C LEU A 43 21.74 -11.38 11.99
N LYS A 44 22.94 -10.86 12.28
CA LYS A 44 23.11 -9.47 12.75
C LYS A 44 22.67 -8.47 11.67
N PHE A 45 23.03 -8.71 10.41
CA PHE A 45 22.60 -7.90 9.28
C PHE A 45 21.07 -7.89 9.15
N CYS A 46 20.42 -9.05 9.16
CA CYS A 46 18.96 -9.15 9.09
C CYS A 46 18.26 -8.36 10.21
N LYS A 47 18.79 -8.43 11.45
CA LYS A 47 18.28 -7.64 12.57
C LYS A 47 18.47 -6.13 12.35
N ARG A 48 19.63 -5.70 11.85
CA ARG A 48 19.90 -4.28 11.54
C ARG A 48 18.91 -3.76 10.49
N VAL A 49 18.74 -4.49 9.39
CA VAL A 49 17.75 -4.15 8.35
C VAL A 49 16.35 -4.03 8.95
N GLU A 50 15.94 -4.97 9.81
CA GLU A 50 14.65 -4.90 10.49
C GLU A 50 14.49 -3.65 11.35
N TYR A 51 15.49 -3.30 12.15
CA TYR A 51 15.44 -2.11 12.99
C TYR A 51 15.44 -0.83 12.15
N THR A 52 16.24 -0.77 11.08
CA THR A 52 16.24 0.37 10.17
C THR A 52 14.87 0.58 9.52
N VAL A 53 14.26 -0.50 9.02
CA VAL A 53 12.92 -0.43 8.43
C VAL A 53 11.88 0.01 9.47
N ARG A 54 11.92 -0.54 10.68
CA ARG A 54 11.01 -0.14 11.78
C ARG A 54 11.18 1.33 12.16
N ALA A 55 12.42 1.80 12.29
CA ALA A 55 12.72 3.18 12.62
C ALA A 55 12.21 4.12 11.51
N TRP A 56 12.37 3.75 10.24
CA TRP A 56 11.87 4.55 9.13
C TRP A 56 10.34 4.67 9.16
N TYR A 57 9.62 3.58 9.41
CA TYR A 57 8.17 3.62 9.57
C TYR A 57 7.72 4.47 10.76
N LEU A 58 8.47 4.41 11.87
CA LEU A 58 8.17 5.19 13.06
C LEU A 58 8.32 6.69 12.79
N LEU A 59 9.41 7.11 12.13
CA LEU A 59 9.60 8.51 11.72
C LEU A 59 8.49 8.99 10.78
N GLN A 60 8.15 8.19 9.75
CA GLN A 60 7.05 8.53 8.84
C GLN A 60 5.71 8.67 9.57
N PHE A 61 5.47 7.82 10.58
CA PHE A 61 4.26 7.89 11.40
C PHE A 61 4.25 9.14 12.29
N GLU A 62 5.38 9.48 12.92
CA GLU A 62 5.51 10.69 13.74
C GLU A 62 5.25 11.95 12.91
N ASP A 63 5.84 12.07 11.72
CA ASP A 63 5.64 13.20 10.82
C ASP A 63 4.15 13.34 10.42
N LEU A 64 3.50 12.22 10.06
CA LEU A 64 2.08 12.21 9.74
C LEU A 64 1.21 12.61 10.94
N MET A 65 1.55 12.14 12.15
CA MET A 65 0.81 12.47 13.37
C MET A 65 0.96 13.93 13.76
N GLN A 66 2.14 14.53 13.55
CA GLN A 66 2.35 15.96 13.75
C GLN A 66 1.45 16.78 12.83
N LEU A 67 1.42 16.44 11.54
CA LEU A 67 0.53 17.09 10.56
C LEU A 67 -0.94 16.89 10.91
N TYR A 68 -1.35 15.65 11.22
CA TYR A 68 -2.71 15.34 11.66
C TYR A 68 -3.13 16.19 12.86
N SER A 69 -2.20 16.43 13.80
CA SER A 69 -2.51 17.19 15.01
C SER A 69 -2.97 18.64 14.74
N LEU A 70 -2.61 19.21 13.58
CA LEU A 70 -3.04 20.54 13.11
C LEU A 70 -4.45 20.52 12.51
N PHE A 71 -4.85 19.39 11.94
CA PHE A 71 -6.11 19.20 11.22
C PHE A 71 -7.13 18.32 11.99
N ASP A 72 -6.89 18.09 13.28
CA ASP A 72 -7.83 17.40 14.16
C ASP A 72 -9.19 18.14 14.17
N PRO A 73 -10.32 17.46 13.91
CA PRO A 73 -11.64 18.09 13.85
C PRO A 73 -12.05 18.82 15.14
N VAL A 74 -11.47 18.46 16.30
CA VAL A 74 -11.84 19.07 17.58
C VAL A 74 -10.94 20.26 17.92
N HIS A 75 -9.62 20.11 17.85
CA HIS A 75 -8.67 21.11 18.35
C HIS A 75 -7.81 21.78 17.26
N GLY A 76 -7.93 21.35 16.00
CA GLY A 76 -7.07 21.81 14.90
C GLY A 76 -7.16 23.31 14.66
N ALA A 77 -8.38 23.85 14.61
CA ALA A 77 -8.61 25.28 14.40
C ALA A 77 -7.93 26.17 15.47
N GLN A 78 -7.94 25.74 16.73
CA GLN A 78 -7.26 26.47 17.82
C GLN A 78 -5.75 26.42 17.67
N LYS A 79 -5.18 25.27 17.28
CA LYS A 79 -3.73 25.13 17.08
C LYS A 79 -3.22 25.94 15.88
N LEU A 80 -3.99 25.95 14.79
CA LEU A 80 -3.66 26.77 13.63
C LEU A 80 -3.66 28.28 13.98
N GLN A 81 -4.63 28.72 14.80
CA GLN A 81 -4.66 30.10 15.32
C GLN A 81 -3.46 30.40 16.22
N GLN A 82 -3.06 29.47 17.09
CA GLN A 82 -1.89 29.65 17.97
C GLN A 82 -0.58 29.80 17.20
N GLN A 83 -0.45 29.14 16.04
CA GLN A 83 0.75 29.17 15.23
C GLN A 83 0.83 30.38 14.28
N ASN A 84 -0.24 31.18 14.16
CA ASN A 84 -0.31 32.37 13.29
C ASN A 84 0.17 32.10 11.84
N LEU A 85 -0.16 30.92 11.31
CA LEU A 85 0.22 30.54 9.95
C LEU A 85 -0.59 31.34 8.92
N SER A 86 0.04 31.68 7.80
CA SER A 86 -0.65 32.24 6.64
C SER A 86 -1.51 31.18 5.95
N LEU A 87 -2.54 31.61 5.24
CA LEU A 87 -3.43 30.70 4.49
C LEU A 87 -2.66 29.83 3.49
N ALA A 88 -1.64 30.39 2.83
CA ALA A 88 -0.82 29.65 1.88
C ALA A 88 0.06 28.55 2.54
N GLU A 89 0.52 28.79 3.78
CA GLU A 89 1.25 27.78 4.54
C GLU A 89 0.33 26.64 5.00
N VAL A 90 -0.90 26.98 5.42
CA VAL A 90 -1.92 26.00 5.76
C VAL A 90 -2.25 25.13 4.54
N ASP A 91 -2.48 25.73 3.37
CA ASP A 91 -2.72 24.99 2.12
C ASP A 91 -1.56 24.01 1.82
N SER A 92 -0.31 24.44 2.01
CA SER A 92 0.87 23.58 1.82
C SER A 92 0.89 22.40 2.79
N LEU A 93 0.57 22.65 4.07
CA LEU A 93 0.51 21.61 5.10
C LEU A 93 -0.62 20.60 4.85
N GLU A 94 -1.77 21.05 4.37
CA GLU A 94 -2.88 20.18 3.98
C GLU A 94 -2.49 19.25 2.82
N GLN A 95 -1.80 19.79 1.82
CA GLN A 95 -1.31 19.00 0.67
C GLN A 95 -0.23 17.99 1.10
N ASN A 96 0.66 18.38 2.01
CA ASN A 96 1.65 17.46 2.59
C ASN A 96 0.98 16.35 3.39
N PHE A 97 -0.03 16.68 4.19
CA PHE A 97 -0.81 15.70 4.94
C PHE A 97 -1.47 14.68 3.99
N LEU A 98 -2.14 15.14 2.93
CA LEU A 98 -2.74 14.25 1.94
C LEU A 98 -1.71 13.36 1.26
N THR A 99 -0.53 13.89 0.93
CA THR A 99 0.57 13.11 0.34
C THR A 99 0.98 11.95 1.23
N TYR A 100 1.27 12.22 2.51
CA TYR A 100 1.66 11.17 3.44
C TYR A 100 0.53 10.18 3.73
N LEU A 101 -0.71 10.68 3.87
CA LEU A 101 -1.88 9.82 4.08
C LEU A 101 -2.05 8.85 2.91
N LEU A 102 -2.03 9.34 1.67
CA LEU A 102 -2.20 8.52 0.48
C LEU A 102 -1.07 7.51 0.30
N GLN A 103 0.18 7.91 0.58
CA GLN A 103 1.31 6.97 0.59
C GLN A 103 1.14 5.86 1.64
N VAL A 104 0.62 6.18 2.83
CA VAL A 104 0.35 5.17 3.87
C VAL A 104 -0.78 4.24 3.44
N MET A 105 -1.84 4.78 2.83
CA MET A 105 -2.94 3.97 2.29
C MET A 105 -2.45 3.02 1.20
N GLU A 106 -1.63 3.50 0.27
CA GLU A 106 -1.03 2.69 -0.80
C GLU A 106 -0.12 1.60 -0.23
N LYS A 107 0.82 1.94 0.67
CA LYS A 107 1.69 0.96 1.36
C LYS A 107 0.91 -0.08 2.18
N SER A 108 -0.31 0.26 2.59
CA SER A 108 -1.21 -0.61 3.36
C SER A 108 -2.18 -1.39 2.46
N ASN A 109 -1.95 -1.40 1.14
CA ASN A 109 -2.77 -2.08 0.13
C ASN A 109 -4.22 -1.60 0.07
N PHE A 110 -4.46 -0.33 0.38
CA PHE A 110 -5.73 0.31 0.07
C PHE A 110 -5.65 0.95 -1.31
N LYS A 111 -6.69 0.75 -2.11
CA LYS A 111 -6.83 1.35 -3.43
C LYS A 111 -8.04 2.27 -3.44
N ILE A 112 -7.92 3.40 -4.15
CA ILE A 112 -9.05 4.27 -4.42
C ILE A 112 -10.02 3.50 -5.33
N THR A 113 -11.30 3.56 -5.00
CA THR A 113 -12.35 2.82 -5.71
C THR A 113 -12.68 3.53 -7.02
N THR A 114 -12.81 2.77 -8.11
CA THR A 114 -13.17 3.32 -9.43
C THR A 114 -14.69 3.37 -9.63
N ASN A 115 -15.16 4.13 -10.62
CA ASN A 115 -16.58 4.16 -10.98
C ASN A 115 -17.15 2.77 -11.27
N ASP A 116 -16.41 1.93 -12.00
CA ASP A 116 -16.81 0.56 -12.33
C ASP A 116 -17.03 -0.28 -11.06
N GLU A 117 -16.10 -0.18 -10.09
CA GLU A 117 -16.18 -0.92 -8.84
C GLU A 117 -17.37 -0.47 -7.98
N ILE A 118 -17.69 0.82 -8.02
CA ILE A 118 -18.86 1.40 -7.34
C ILE A 118 -20.15 0.92 -8.00
N GLU A 119 -20.22 0.88 -9.33
CA GLU A 119 -21.39 0.36 -10.05
C GLU A 119 -21.66 -1.10 -9.69
N VAL A 120 -20.61 -1.93 -9.65
CA VAL A 120 -20.73 -3.33 -9.23
C VAL A 120 -21.20 -3.41 -7.78
N ALA A 121 -20.62 -2.62 -6.86
CA ALA A 121 -21.05 -2.57 -5.47
C ALA A 121 -22.54 -2.19 -5.33
N ARG A 122 -23.00 -1.18 -6.09
CA ARG A 122 -24.41 -0.74 -6.16
C ARG A 122 -25.36 -1.77 -6.79
N SER A 123 -24.84 -2.71 -7.56
CA SER A 123 -25.63 -3.80 -8.15
C SER A 123 -25.75 -5.03 -7.24
N GLY A 124 -25.01 -5.06 -6.12
CA GLY A 124 -24.96 -6.19 -5.21
C GLY A 124 -26.28 -6.47 -4.48
N GLN A 125 -26.60 -7.74 -4.26
CA GLN A 125 -27.85 -8.18 -3.62
C GLN A 125 -27.87 -7.99 -2.09
N TYR A 126 -26.72 -7.65 -1.48
CA TYR A 126 -26.54 -7.52 -0.02
C TYR A 126 -26.35 -6.06 0.42
N LEU A 127 -26.99 -5.12 -0.27
CA LEU A 127 -26.91 -3.71 0.11
C LEU A 127 -27.66 -3.46 1.42
N LEU A 128 -26.99 -2.75 2.33
CA LEU A 128 -27.64 -2.17 3.49
C LEU A 128 -28.52 -1.01 2.99
N ASN A 129 -29.84 -1.20 2.96
CA ASN A 129 -30.79 -0.22 2.42
C ASN A 129 -31.06 0.97 3.38
N LEU A 130 -30.09 1.33 4.22
CA LEU A 130 -30.21 2.55 5.01
C LEU A 130 -29.96 3.76 4.11
N PRO A 131 -30.81 4.80 4.15
CA PRO A 131 -30.61 6.03 3.38
C PRO A 131 -29.50 6.87 4.02
N ILE A 132 -28.26 6.38 3.96
CA ILE A 132 -27.07 7.10 4.35
C ILE A 132 -26.59 7.83 3.10
N MET A 133 -26.80 9.15 3.06
CA MET A 133 -26.33 10.00 1.97
C MET A 133 -25.31 11.01 2.48
N VAL A 134 -24.29 11.26 1.65
CA VAL A 134 -23.30 12.29 1.92
C VAL A 134 -23.92 13.65 1.61
N ASP A 135 -23.87 14.56 2.56
CA ASP A 135 -24.31 15.94 2.40
C ASP A 135 -23.23 16.74 1.64
N GLU A 136 -23.34 16.79 0.31
CA GLU A 136 -22.35 17.45 -0.55
C GLU A 136 -22.23 18.96 -0.30
N SER A 137 -23.21 19.59 0.35
CA SER A 137 -23.18 21.03 0.63
C SER A 137 -22.13 21.40 1.68
N LYS A 138 -21.72 20.44 2.51
CA LYS A 138 -20.76 20.62 3.60
C LYS A 138 -19.33 20.25 3.24
N LEU A 139 -19.09 19.75 2.03
CA LEU A 139 -17.78 19.30 1.59
C LEU A 139 -17.02 20.41 0.86
N ASP A 140 -15.74 20.53 1.17
CA ASP A 140 -14.82 21.29 0.33
C ASP A 140 -14.55 20.55 -0.98
N LYS A 141 -14.43 21.31 -2.06
CA LYS A 141 -14.13 20.81 -3.41
C LYS A 141 -12.76 21.26 -3.93
N LYS A 142 -12.02 22.04 -3.15
CA LYS A 142 -10.73 22.61 -3.57
C LYS A 142 -9.56 21.71 -3.18
N LEU A 143 -9.57 21.17 -1.97
CA LEU A 143 -8.45 20.42 -1.42
C LEU A 143 -8.07 19.21 -2.28
N LEU A 144 -9.01 18.26 -2.48
CA LEU A 144 -8.75 17.05 -3.26
C LEU A 144 -8.54 17.35 -4.74
N LYS A 145 -9.31 18.30 -5.30
CA LYS A 145 -9.14 18.73 -6.69
C LYS A 145 -7.72 19.23 -6.96
N SER A 146 -7.24 20.17 -6.16
CA SER A 146 -5.88 20.72 -6.30
C SER A 146 -4.79 19.68 -6.05
N TYR A 147 -5.06 18.71 -5.18
CA TYR A 147 -4.14 17.60 -4.93
C TYR A 147 -3.98 16.70 -6.17
N PHE A 148 -5.08 16.25 -6.77
CA PHE A 148 -5.05 15.38 -7.95
C PHE A 148 -4.64 16.09 -9.24
N GLU A 149 -4.81 17.42 -9.33
CA GLU A 149 -4.23 18.22 -10.40
C GLU A 149 -2.69 18.19 -10.37
N LYS A 150 -2.10 18.19 -9.16
CA LYS A 150 -0.64 18.09 -8.97
C LYS A 150 -0.12 16.65 -9.04
N HIS A 151 -0.96 15.68 -8.67
CA HIS A 151 -0.64 14.25 -8.65
C HIS A 151 -1.67 13.47 -9.49
N PRO A 152 -1.50 13.42 -10.82
CA PRO A 152 -2.40 12.68 -11.69
C PRO A 152 -2.50 11.22 -11.25
N HIS A 153 -3.73 10.72 -11.10
CA HIS A 153 -4.01 9.33 -10.72
C HIS A 153 -5.06 8.75 -11.67
N ASP A 154 -4.80 7.56 -12.18
CA ASP A 154 -5.70 6.89 -13.11
C ASP A 154 -6.92 6.29 -12.39
N GLY A 155 -8.08 6.25 -13.07
CA GLY A 155 -9.28 5.58 -12.55
C GLY A 155 -9.97 6.27 -11.37
N LEU A 156 -9.72 7.56 -11.15
CA LEU A 156 -10.43 8.33 -10.13
C LEU A 156 -11.95 8.35 -10.39
N PRO A 157 -12.79 8.22 -9.35
CA PRO A 157 -14.23 8.31 -9.50
C PRO A 157 -14.68 9.75 -9.78
N ASP A 158 -15.88 9.91 -10.33
CA ASP A 158 -16.40 11.23 -10.76
C ASP A 158 -16.56 12.24 -9.62
N PHE A 159 -16.63 11.75 -8.37
CA PHE A 159 -16.78 12.56 -7.16
C PHE A 159 -15.48 12.71 -6.36
N ALA A 160 -14.32 12.32 -6.93
CA ALA A 160 -13.02 12.38 -6.27
C ALA A 160 -12.60 13.79 -5.82
N ASP A 161 -13.22 14.83 -6.38
CA ASP A 161 -13.05 16.22 -5.97
C ASP A 161 -13.65 16.53 -4.59
N LYS A 162 -14.63 15.73 -4.14
CA LYS A 162 -15.35 15.91 -2.86
C LYS A 162 -14.89 14.94 -1.78
N TYR A 163 -14.80 13.66 -2.11
CA TYR A 163 -14.38 12.61 -1.19
C TYR A 163 -13.81 11.41 -1.95
N ILE A 164 -12.98 10.63 -1.27
CA ILE A 164 -12.39 9.41 -1.79
C ILE A 164 -12.83 8.22 -0.96
N ILE A 165 -13.13 7.12 -1.64
CA ILE A 165 -13.46 5.85 -0.98
C ILE A 165 -12.31 4.89 -1.24
N PHE A 166 -11.71 4.42 -0.16
CA PHE A 166 -10.73 3.35 -0.22
C PHE A 166 -11.42 2.00 -0.06
N ARG A 167 -11.03 1.06 -0.91
CA ARG A 167 -11.28 -0.36 -0.68
C ARG A 167 -9.98 -1.04 -0.29
N ARG A 168 -10.07 -2.02 0.60
CA ARG A 168 -8.92 -2.91 0.88
C ARG A 168 -8.71 -3.78 -0.36
N GLY A 169 -7.50 -3.86 -0.88
CA GLY A 169 -7.14 -4.89 -1.84
C GLY A 169 -7.35 -6.26 -1.21
N ILE A 170 -8.29 -7.06 -1.72
CA ILE A 170 -8.44 -8.46 -1.31
C ILE A 170 -8.01 -9.31 -2.51
N GLY A 171 -6.73 -9.66 -2.57
CA GLY A 171 -6.20 -10.57 -3.58
C GLY A 171 -6.63 -12.01 -3.29
N ILE A 172 -7.15 -12.71 -4.30
CA ILE A 172 -7.17 -14.17 -4.27
C ILE A 172 -5.77 -14.63 -4.68
N ASP A 173 -5.09 -15.30 -3.76
CA ASP A 173 -3.74 -15.82 -3.93
C ASP A 173 -3.68 -16.81 -5.10
N LYS A 174 -2.91 -16.47 -6.14
CA LYS A 174 -2.37 -17.43 -7.10
C LYS A 174 -0.90 -17.11 -7.30
N THR A 175 -0.06 -18.06 -6.90
CA THR A 175 1.37 -18.11 -7.21
C THR A 175 1.59 -18.12 -8.73
N THR A 176 1.83 -16.95 -9.31
CA THR A 176 2.68 -16.86 -10.51
C THR A 176 4.08 -16.55 -10.01
N ASP A 177 4.84 -17.61 -9.76
CA ASP A 177 6.21 -17.54 -9.24
C ASP A 177 7.06 -16.60 -10.11
N TYR A 178 7.42 -15.44 -9.55
CA TYR A 178 8.41 -14.51 -10.13
C TYR A 178 9.84 -15.05 -10.11
N PHE A 179 10.05 -16.27 -9.60
CA PHE A 179 11.36 -16.91 -9.51
C PHE A 179 11.70 -17.80 -10.70
N PHE A 180 11.15 -17.55 -11.90
CA PHE A 180 11.48 -18.40 -13.05
C PHE A 180 12.98 -18.35 -13.36
N MET A 181 13.57 -17.15 -13.37
CA MET A 181 15.00 -16.99 -13.62
C MET A 181 15.85 -17.58 -12.49
N GLU A 182 15.47 -17.39 -11.24
CA GLU A 182 16.18 -17.93 -10.08
C GLU A 182 16.06 -19.45 -10.00
N LYS A 183 14.92 -20.03 -10.40
CA LYS A 183 14.76 -21.47 -10.55
C LYS A 183 15.65 -22.01 -11.67
N VAL A 184 15.74 -21.31 -12.80
CA VAL A 184 16.63 -21.67 -13.91
C VAL A 184 18.09 -21.61 -13.47
N ASP A 185 18.51 -20.55 -12.77
CA ASP A 185 19.87 -20.42 -12.25
C ASP A 185 20.21 -21.53 -11.25
N VAL A 186 19.27 -21.90 -10.37
CA VAL A 186 19.45 -23.03 -9.44
C VAL A 186 19.58 -24.36 -10.19
N ILE A 187 18.80 -24.57 -11.27
CA ILE A 187 18.90 -25.77 -12.10
C ILE A 187 20.25 -25.81 -12.83
N ILE A 188 20.68 -24.71 -13.43
CA ILE A 188 21.96 -24.58 -14.12
C ILE A 188 23.11 -24.85 -13.14
N ALA A 189 23.10 -24.21 -11.97
CA ALA A 189 24.12 -24.39 -10.94
C ALA A 189 24.20 -25.85 -10.45
N ARG A 190 23.06 -26.53 -10.31
CA ARG A 190 23.02 -27.95 -9.94
C ARG A 190 23.53 -28.86 -11.06
N LEU A 191 23.21 -28.57 -12.31
CA LEU A 191 23.69 -29.32 -13.47
C LEU A 191 25.21 -29.25 -13.59
N TRP A 192 25.77 -28.05 -13.49
CA TRP A 192 27.22 -27.84 -13.51
C TRP A 192 27.92 -28.55 -12.36
N ARG A 193 27.36 -28.46 -11.15
CA ARG A 193 27.90 -29.15 -9.97
C ARG A 193 27.87 -30.67 -10.12
N PHE A 194 26.86 -31.22 -10.80
CA PHE A 194 26.76 -32.65 -11.09
C PHE A 194 27.77 -33.09 -12.16
N LEU A 195 27.91 -32.33 -13.25
CA LEU A 195 28.87 -32.62 -14.33
C LEU A 195 30.30 -32.59 -13.80
N LEU A 196 30.68 -31.53 -13.08
CA LEU A 196 32.00 -31.39 -12.46
C LEU A 196 32.35 -32.54 -11.49
N ARG A 197 31.33 -33.15 -10.86
CA ARG A 197 31.49 -34.32 -9.95
C ARG A 197 31.64 -35.66 -10.66
N LYS A 198 31.29 -35.74 -11.96
CA LYS A 198 31.42 -36.95 -12.77
C LYS A 198 32.65 -36.94 -13.67
N THR A 199 33.17 -35.76 -14.00
CA THR A 199 34.34 -35.58 -14.87
C THR A 199 35.63 -35.29 -14.10
N GLY A 200 35.59 -35.23 -12.77
CA GLY A 200 36.75 -35.24 -11.87
C GLY A 200 36.60 -36.38 -10.87
#